data_AF-A0A3P6PML3-F1
#
_entry.id   AF-A0A3P6PML3-F1
#
_cell.length_a   1.000
_cell.length_b   1.000
_cell.length_c   1.000
_cell.angle_alpha   90.00
_cell.angle_beta   90.00
_cell.angle_gamma   90.00
#
_symmetry.space_group_name_H-M   'P 1'
#
loop_
_entity.id
_entity.type
_entity.pdbx_description
1 polymer ?
#
loop_
_entity_poly.entity_id
_entity_poly.type
_entity_poly.pdbx_seq_one_letter_code
_entity_poly.pdbx_strand_id
1 'polypeptide(L)' 'MVVIDVEDVNDCAPRFLGVPYLASVPRDAKPNEKAFSVRAVDADEGMNGAVRYDDY' A
#
# COMPACT_ATOMS: atom_id res chain seq x y z
N MET A 1 2.06 9.59 -40.20
CA MET A 1 2.29 9.67 -38.74
C MET A 1 1.84 8.36 -38.15
N VAL A 2 2.66 7.73 -37.32
CA VAL A 2 2.29 6.49 -36.61
C VAL A 2 2.29 6.85 -35.13
N VAL A 3 1.22 6.46 -34.43
CA VAL A 3 1.07 6.60 -32.98
C VAL A 3 1.13 5.19 -32.39
N ILE A 4 1.87 5.02 -31.31
CA ILE A 4 1.97 3.77 -30.56
C ILE A 4 1.49 4.08 -29.15
N ASP A 5 0.44 3.39 -28.74
CA ASP A 5 -0.09 3.44 -27.38
C ASP A 5 0.35 2.18 -26.63
N VAL A 6 0.79 2.34 -25.38
CA VAL A 6 1.19 1.24 -24.50
C VAL A 6 0.16 1.14 -23.39
N GLU A 7 -0.41 -0.05 -23.22
CA GLU A 7 -1.34 -0.34 -22.13
C GLU A 7 -0.57 -0.75 -20.88
N ASP A 8 -1.03 -0.24 -19.74
CA ASP A 8 -0.55 -0.66 -18.43
C ASP A 8 -1.08 -2.06 -18.09
N VAL A 9 -0.19 -2.93 -17.64
CA VAL A 9 -0.50 -4.27 -17.15
C VAL A 9 -0.02 -4.36 -15.71
N ASN A 10 -0.81 -5.00 -14.85
CA ASN A 10 -0.48 -5.18 -13.44
C ASN A 10 0.71 -6.13 -13.28
N ASP A 11 1.93 -5.59 -13.32
CA ASP A 11 3.19 -6.33 -13.26
C ASP A 11 4.13 -5.83 -12.15
N CYS A 12 3.79 -4.74 -11.47
CA CYS A 12 4.41 -4.34 -10.22
C CYS A 12 3.64 -4.92 -9.03
N ALA A 13 4.37 -5.25 -7.96
CA ALA A 13 3.76 -5.67 -6.71
C ALA A 13 3.83 -4.52 -5.69
N PRO A 14 2.81 -4.34 -4.82
CA PRO A 14 2.86 -3.31 -3.81
C PRO A 14 4.02 -3.53 -2.85
N ARG A 15 4.78 -2.47 -2.55
CA ARG A 15 5.87 -2.49 -1.58
C ARG A 15 5.63 -1.55 -0.41
N PHE A 16 5.87 -2.02 0.81
CA PHE A 16 5.83 -1.16 1.98
C PHE A 16 6.99 -0.17 2.01
N LEU A 17 6.70 1.05 2.49
CA LEU A 17 7.67 2.11 2.70
C LEU A 17 8.16 2.14 4.15
N GLY A 18 9.41 2.52 4.41
CA GLY A 18 9.87 2.74 5.79
C GLY A 18 9.94 1.46 6.66
N VAL A 19 10.18 0.31 6.03
CA VAL A 19 10.42 -0.95 6.73
C VAL A 19 11.82 -0.98 7.40
N PRO A 20 11.98 -1.59 8.58
CA PRO A 20 10.95 -2.26 9.38
C PRO A 20 10.06 -1.27 10.15
N TYR A 21 8.79 -1.63 10.37
CA TYR A 21 7.90 -0.86 11.22
C TYR A 21 8.02 -1.32 12.68
N LEU A 22 8.16 -0.35 13.59
CA LEU A 22 8.08 -0.58 15.03
C LEU A 22 6.97 0.30 15.61
N ALA A 23 6.01 -0.34 16.27
CA ALA A 23 4.89 0.33 16.92
C ALA A 23 4.70 -0.19 18.35
N SER A 24 4.24 0.67 19.25
CA SER A 24 3.93 0.33 20.64
C SER A 24 2.50 0.75 20.96
N VAL A 25 1.74 -0.14 21.58
CA VAL A 25 0.36 0.14 22.02
C VAL A 25 0.34 0.26 23.55
N PRO A 26 -0.18 1.36 24.12
CA PRO A 26 -0.36 1.50 25.56
C PRO A 26 -1.29 0.43 26.14
N ARG A 27 -1.06 0.04 27.40
CA ARG A 27 -1.90 -0.98 28.07
C ARG A 27 -3.36 -0.53 28.23
N ASP A 28 -3.59 0.76 28.37
CA ASP A 28 -4.88 1.40 28.58
C ASP A 28 -5.55 1.88 27.28
N ALA A 29 -4.96 1.52 26.11
CA ALA A 29 -5.55 1.81 24.81
C ALA A 29 -6.98 1.24 24.71
N LYS A 30 -7.88 2.04 24.15
CA LYS A 30 -9.29 1.67 24.04
C LYS A 30 -9.56 0.81 22.80
N PRO A 31 -10.63 -0.01 22.80
CA PRO A 31 -11.07 -0.67 21.58
C PRO A 31 -11.26 0.34 20.44
N ASN A 32 -10.80 -0.02 19.24
CA ASN A 32 -10.79 0.82 18.03
C ASN A 32 -9.85 2.04 18.07
N GLU A 33 -9.00 2.16 19.09
CA GLU A 33 -7.94 3.16 19.09
C GLU A 33 -6.88 2.80 18.05
N LYS A 34 -6.46 3.79 17.24
CA LYS A 34 -5.50 3.56 16.16
C LYS A 34 -4.11 3.28 16.73
N ALA A 35 -3.61 2.06 16.53
CA ALA A 35 -2.28 1.65 16.97
C ALA A 35 -1.16 2.28 16.12
N PHE A 36 -1.21 2.10 14.80
CA PHE A 36 -0.27 2.68 13.86
C PHE A 36 -0.85 2.67 12.43
N SER A 37 -0.12 3.20 11.46
CA SER A 37 -0.46 3.05 10.03
C SER A 37 0.78 2.73 9.22
N VAL A 38 0.61 1.84 8.25
CA VAL A 38 1.58 1.51 7.22
C VAL A 38 1.25 2.23 5.91
N ARG A 39 2.23 2.32 5.03
CA ARG A 39 2.04 2.75 3.65
C ARG A 39 2.76 1.79 2.71
N ALA A 40 2.04 1.28 1.73
CA ALA A 40 2.60 0.64 0.56
C ALA A 40 2.34 1.48 -0.69
N VAL A 41 3.19 1.29 -1.69
CA VAL A 41 3.09 1.90 -3.01
C VAL A 41 3.25 0.83 -4.07
N ASP A 42 2.45 0.97 -5.11
CA ASP A 42 2.57 0.22 -6.34
C ASP A 42 2.88 1.22 -7.47
N ALA A 43 3.68 0.80 -8.45
CA ALA A 43 4.17 1.66 -9.51
C ALA A 43 3.27 1.63 -10.76
N ASP A 44 2.32 0.70 -10.83
CA ASP A 44 1.39 0.58 -11.95
C ASP A 44 0.37 1.73 -11.96
N GLU A 45 -0.30 1.92 -13.10
CA GLU A 45 -1.21 3.04 -13.28
C GLU A 45 -2.64 2.73 -12.80
N GLY A 46 -3.32 3.76 -12.30
CA GLY A 46 -4.75 3.68 -11.96
C GLY A 46 -5.10 2.56 -10.97
N MET A 47 -5.96 1.64 -11.41
CA MET A 47 -6.42 0.53 -10.57
C MET A 47 -5.36 -0.56 -10.36
N ASN A 48 -4.42 -0.72 -11.29
CA ASN A 48 -3.33 -1.68 -11.12
C ASN A 48 -2.40 -1.23 -9.99
N GLY A 49 -2.20 0.09 -9.86
CA GLY A 49 -1.45 0.68 -8.75
C GLY A 49 -2.24 0.84 -7.42
N ALA A 50 -3.51 0.43 -7.37
CA ALA A 50 -4.35 0.64 -6.20
C ALA A 50 -4.09 -0.43 -5.12
N VAL A 51 -3.66 0.02 -3.95
CA VAL A 51 -3.33 -0.88 -2.83
C VAL A 51 -4.52 -1.04 -1.87
N ARG A 52 -4.94 -2.28 -1.63
CA ARG A 52 -5.85 -2.67 -0.56
C ARG A 52 -5.06 -3.36 0.57
N TYR A 53 -5.36 -2.99 1.81
CA TYR A 53 -4.80 -3.62 3.00
C TYR A 53 -5.84 -4.58 3.58
N ASP A 54 -5.40 -5.79 3.90
CA ASP A 54 -6.21 -6.81 4.53
C ASP A 54 -5.44 -7.42 5.69
N ASP A 55 -6.16 -7.65 6.76
CA ASP A 55 -5.78 -8.27 8.02
C ASP A 55 -6.19 -9.74 7.96
N TYR A 56 -5.35 -10.59 7.34
CA TYR A 56 -5.51 -12.04 7.41
C TYR A 56 -5.31 -12.57 8.83
#